data_AF-A0A3R7WSE4-F1
#
_entry.id   AF-A0A3R7WSE4-F1
#
_cell.length_a   1.000
_cell.length_b   1.000
_cell.length_c   1.000
_cell.angle_alpha   90.00
_cell.angle_beta   90.00
_cell.angle_gamma   90.00
#
_symmetry.space_group_name_H-M   'P 1'
#
loop_
_entity.id
_entity.type
_entity.pdbx_description
1 polymer ?
#
loop_
_entity_poly.entity_id
_entity_poly.type
_entity_poly.pdbx_seq_one_letter_code
_entity_poly.pdbx_strand_id
1 'polypeptide(L)'
;MAVFSISTKRVGRPEGYQYPIGLPTIESSINVATSTSGGTQTVDGTNAVHTITSTANFVTSPAAAFNIEYLVVAGGGGGGCFTGGGGGAGGLRFGSGLAVTAGNTYVVTVGAGGAAKSEAAGGTQGNDGVDSNIAQGIATTLATGGGGGGTLQPSSPSPNAHGRSGGSGGGGAHAGNPGGAGNTPPVSPSQGNNGGAGSAPHGSGGGGGGHNAAGAAGTTSGGAGGAGSSFSISGSSVAYAGGGGGGSDSAGGGPAAGGSGGTGGGGAGSKDAATATSATVNRGGGGGGSGDAGAQSGAGGSGVVIIRYVMAQASQEYDILGAPGGPV
;
A
#
# COMPACT_ATOMS: atom_id res chain seq x y z
N MET A 1 18.28 -14.31 -25.76
CA MET A 1 18.69 -13.73 -27.05
C MET A 1 18.20 -12.28 -27.07
N ALA A 2 19.07 -11.31 -26.82
CA ALA A 2 18.69 -9.90 -26.74
C ALA A 2 18.46 -9.36 -28.17
N VAL A 3 17.29 -8.78 -28.43
CA VAL A 3 16.99 -8.12 -29.70
C VAL A 3 17.44 -6.67 -29.59
N PHE A 4 18.54 -6.33 -30.26
CA PHE A 4 19.01 -4.95 -30.39
C PHE A 4 18.28 -4.27 -31.57
N SER A 5 17.70 -3.09 -31.35
CA SER A 5 17.20 -2.22 -32.42
C SER A 5 18.21 -1.10 -32.65
N ILE A 6 18.61 -0.85 -33.90
CA ILE A 6 19.68 0.09 -34.28
C ILE A 6 19.04 1.23 -35.10
N SER A 7 19.16 2.47 -34.64
CA SER A 7 18.79 3.69 -35.40
C SER A 7 20.05 4.50 -35.69
N THR A 8 20.29 4.88 -36.95
CA THR A 8 21.48 5.66 -37.35
C THR A 8 21.07 7.06 -37.82
N LYS A 9 21.62 8.11 -37.19
CA LYS A 9 21.43 9.51 -37.61
C LYS A 9 22.75 10.02 -38.21
N ARG A 10 22.76 10.36 -39.50
CA ARG A 10 23.95 10.87 -40.21
C ARG A 10 23.99 12.40 -40.16
N VAL A 11 25.10 12.99 -39.71
CA VAL A 11 25.41 14.42 -39.87
C VAL A 11 26.36 14.59 -41.06
N GLY A 12 26.07 15.54 -41.96
CA GLY A 12 26.79 15.75 -43.22
C GLY A 12 28.21 16.34 -43.07
N ARG A 13 29.09 15.98 -44.01
CA ARG A 13 30.54 16.30 -44.09
C ARG A 13 30.82 17.67 -44.74
N PRO A 14 31.78 18.47 -44.24
CA PRO A 14 32.49 19.49 -45.02
C PRO A 14 33.70 18.92 -45.80
N GLU A 15 33.94 19.39 -47.03
CA GLU A 15 35.08 18.95 -47.87
C GLU A 15 36.44 19.33 -47.27
N GLY A 16 37.41 18.40 -47.29
CA GLY A 16 38.83 18.71 -47.03
C GLY A 16 39.57 17.92 -45.93
N TYR A 17 38.90 17.13 -45.09
CA TYR A 17 39.56 16.35 -44.02
C TYR A 17 39.79 14.87 -44.39
N GLN A 18 40.99 14.34 -44.09
CA GLN A 18 41.46 12.96 -44.34
C GLN A 18 41.21 11.97 -43.18
N TYR A 19 40.59 12.40 -42.08
CA TYR A 19 40.11 11.50 -41.03
C TYR A 19 38.62 11.71 -40.80
N PRO A 20 37.82 10.63 -40.64
CA PRO A 20 36.42 10.77 -40.29
C PRO A 20 36.30 11.38 -38.89
N ILE A 21 35.94 12.66 -38.81
CA ILE A 21 35.39 13.26 -37.59
C ILE A 21 33.88 13.01 -37.58
N GLY A 22 33.43 12.28 -36.56
CA GLY A 22 32.05 11.81 -36.39
C GLY A 22 31.98 10.29 -36.40
N LEU A 23 32.48 9.65 -35.34
CA LEU A 23 32.11 8.26 -35.07
C LEU A 23 30.58 8.22 -34.92
N PRO A 24 29.86 7.38 -35.67
CA PRO A 24 28.44 7.19 -35.43
C PRO A 24 28.28 6.55 -34.05
N THR A 25 27.74 7.29 -33.09
CA THR A 25 27.32 6.71 -31.83
C THR A 25 26.17 5.75 -32.12
N ILE A 26 26.36 4.45 -31.86
CA ILE A 26 25.29 3.47 -31.92
C ILE A 26 24.58 3.54 -30.57
N GLU A 27 23.42 4.20 -30.52
CA GLU A 27 22.51 4.04 -29.39
C GLU A 27 21.85 2.66 -29.51
N SER A 28 22.44 1.67 -28.85
CA SER A 28 21.79 0.38 -28.66
C SER A 28 20.88 0.44 -27.44
N SER A 29 19.63 0.04 -27.62
CA SER A 29 18.72 -0.20 -26.50
C SER A 29 18.71 -1.68 -26.13
N ILE A 30 18.77 -1.98 -24.84
CA ILE A 30 18.59 -3.32 -24.30
C ILE A 30 17.24 -3.44 -23.59
N ASN A 31 16.56 -4.57 -23.80
CA ASN A 31 15.36 -4.87 -23.03
C ASN A 31 15.75 -5.47 -21.67
N VAL A 32 15.70 -4.66 -20.61
CA VAL A 32 16.08 -5.11 -19.25
C VAL A 32 15.02 -6.03 -18.62
N ALA A 33 13.80 -6.07 -19.14
CA ALA A 33 12.72 -6.89 -18.59
C ALA A 33 12.98 -8.40 -18.75
N THR A 34 13.78 -8.83 -19.73
CA THR A 34 14.09 -10.25 -19.96
C THR A 34 15.02 -10.86 -18.91
N SER A 35 15.64 -10.03 -18.08
CA SER A 35 16.58 -10.45 -17.02
C SER A 35 16.31 -9.79 -15.67
N THR A 36 15.20 -9.06 -15.57
CA THR A 36 14.69 -8.52 -14.31
C THR A 36 13.60 -9.46 -13.80
N SER A 37 13.62 -9.83 -12.52
CA SER A 37 12.66 -10.80 -11.95
C SER A 37 12.16 -10.36 -10.57
N GLY A 38 11.07 -11.00 -10.13
CA GLY A 38 10.42 -10.73 -8.83
C GLY A 38 8.91 -10.57 -8.99
N GLY A 39 8.14 -11.21 -8.11
CA GLY A 39 6.67 -11.22 -8.19
C GLY A 39 6.12 -11.74 -9.53
N THR A 40 4.88 -11.35 -9.83
CA THR A 40 4.25 -11.59 -11.13
C THR A 40 4.60 -10.45 -12.09
N GLN A 41 5.27 -10.76 -13.20
CA GLN A 41 5.62 -9.80 -14.23
C GLN A 41 4.55 -9.78 -15.35
N THR A 42 4.12 -8.59 -15.73
CA THR A 42 3.26 -8.33 -16.90
C THR A 42 3.84 -7.20 -17.75
N VAL A 43 3.28 -6.99 -18.94
CA VAL A 43 3.65 -5.91 -19.86
C VAL A 43 2.48 -4.97 -20.05
N ASP A 44 2.73 -3.67 -19.90
CA ASP A 44 1.80 -2.57 -20.14
C ASP A 44 2.42 -1.60 -21.15
N GLY A 45 2.08 -1.78 -22.43
CA GLY A 45 2.69 -1.05 -23.54
C GLY A 45 4.20 -1.28 -23.61
N THR A 46 4.98 -0.22 -23.40
CA THR A 46 6.45 -0.26 -23.37
C THR A 46 7.04 -0.54 -21.99
N ASN A 47 6.20 -0.76 -20.98
CA ASN A 47 6.62 -0.94 -19.60
C ASN A 47 6.49 -2.41 -19.17
N ALA A 48 7.41 -2.84 -18.31
CA ALA A 48 7.23 -4.03 -17.50
C ALA A 48 6.67 -3.62 -16.13
N VAL A 49 5.77 -4.44 -15.60
CA VAL A 49 5.13 -4.26 -14.30
C VAL A 49 5.37 -5.51 -13.47
N HIS A 50 5.91 -5.36 -12.27
CA HIS A 50 6.08 -6.42 -11.29
C HIS A 50 5.10 -6.20 -10.14
N THR A 51 4.18 -7.14 -9.92
CA THR A 51 3.25 -7.14 -8.78
C THR A 51 3.71 -8.17 -7.75
N ILE A 52 3.97 -7.72 -6.54
CA ILE A 52 4.54 -8.52 -5.45
C ILE A 52 3.52 -8.51 -4.31
N THR A 53 2.91 -9.67 -4.05
CA THR A 53 1.84 -9.86 -3.05
C THR A 53 2.30 -10.65 -1.82
N SER A 54 3.54 -11.13 -1.83
CA SER A 54 4.22 -11.79 -0.73
C SER A 54 5.69 -11.39 -0.76
N THR A 55 6.35 -11.39 0.40
CA THR A 55 7.77 -11.02 0.50
C THR A 55 8.62 -11.82 -0.48
N ALA A 56 9.36 -11.11 -1.33
CA ALA A 56 10.14 -11.69 -2.41
C ALA A 56 11.30 -10.78 -2.78
N ASN A 57 12.25 -11.32 -3.54
CA ASN A 57 13.33 -10.54 -4.11
C ASN A 57 12.89 -9.92 -5.45
N PHE A 58 13.19 -8.64 -5.64
CA PHE A 58 13.23 -7.99 -6.93
C PHE A 58 14.68 -7.90 -7.40
N VAL A 59 15.01 -8.63 -8.47
CA VAL A 59 16.37 -8.75 -9.00
C VAL A 59 16.44 -7.99 -10.31
N THR A 60 17.30 -6.96 -10.38
CA THR A 60 17.43 -6.12 -11.57
C THR A 60 18.33 -6.74 -12.62
N SER A 61 18.08 -6.38 -13.88
CA SER A 61 18.93 -6.78 -14.99
C SER A 61 20.40 -6.39 -14.75
N PRO A 62 21.37 -7.29 -15.02
CA PRO A 62 22.79 -6.94 -15.00
C PRO A 62 23.20 -6.05 -16.18
N ALA A 63 22.32 -5.85 -17.17
CA ALA A 63 22.68 -5.19 -18.41
C ALA A 63 22.73 -3.65 -18.32
N ALA A 64 21.90 -3.06 -17.46
CA ALA A 64 21.85 -1.60 -17.28
C ALA A 64 21.17 -1.24 -15.95
N ALA A 65 21.57 -0.10 -15.38
CA ALA A 65 20.80 0.56 -14.33
C ALA A 65 19.62 1.30 -14.98
N PHE A 66 18.51 1.45 -14.25
CA PHE A 66 17.32 2.12 -14.76
C PHE A 66 16.50 2.75 -13.64
N ASN A 67 15.51 3.56 -14.01
CA ASN A 67 14.59 4.18 -13.07
C ASN A 67 13.28 3.41 -13.00
N ILE A 68 12.71 3.33 -11.79
CA ILE A 68 11.42 2.71 -11.54
C ILE A 68 10.40 3.74 -11.04
N GLU A 69 9.13 3.42 -11.30
CA GLU A 69 7.98 3.89 -10.55
C GLU A 69 7.57 2.80 -9.57
N TYR A 70 7.10 3.21 -8.40
CA TYR A 70 6.68 2.27 -7.36
C TYR A 70 5.37 2.71 -6.70
N LEU A 71 4.65 1.70 -6.23
CA LEU A 71 3.56 1.80 -5.28
C LEU A 71 3.81 0.75 -4.19
N VAL A 72 3.95 1.18 -2.94
CA VAL A 72 4.08 0.32 -1.77
C VAL A 72 2.87 0.57 -0.88
N VAL A 73 2.11 -0.49 -0.62
CA VAL A 73 0.95 -0.45 0.29
C VAL A 73 1.21 -1.44 1.42
N ALA A 74 1.15 -0.98 2.66
CA ALA A 74 1.28 -1.83 3.84
C ALA A 74 0.03 -2.69 4.10
N GLY A 75 0.13 -3.64 5.03
CA GLY A 75 -1.04 -4.36 5.51
C GLY A 75 -1.97 -3.44 6.30
N GLY A 76 -3.29 -3.60 6.11
CA GLY A 76 -4.29 -2.87 6.90
C GLY A 76 -4.52 -3.51 8.28
N GLY A 77 -5.02 -2.72 9.23
CA GLY A 77 -5.42 -3.18 10.55
C GLY A 77 -6.73 -3.97 10.53
N GLY A 78 -6.92 -4.86 11.51
CA GLY A 78 -8.19 -5.52 11.78
C GLY A 78 -9.18 -4.60 12.51
N GLY A 79 -10.47 -4.86 12.35
CA GLY A 79 -11.50 -4.16 13.13
C GLY A 79 -11.50 -4.55 14.59
N GLY A 80 -12.02 -3.68 15.45
CA GLY A 80 -12.27 -4.00 16.86
C GLY A 80 -13.61 -4.72 17.07
N CYS A 81 -13.75 -5.36 18.22
CA CYS A 81 -14.98 -6.05 18.60
C CYS A 81 -15.91 -5.17 19.47
N PHE A 82 -17.16 -5.60 19.62
CA PHE A 82 -18.16 -5.07 20.56
C PHE A 82 -18.34 -3.55 20.43
N THR A 83 -19.20 -3.11 19.50
CA THR A 83 -19.29 -1.71 19.04
C THR A 83 -17.93 -1.13 18.65
N GLY A 84 -17.15 -1.97 17.97
CA GLY A 84 -15.75 -1.72 17.67
C GLY A 84 -15.57 -0.78 16.49
N GLY A 85 -14.45 -0.05 16.50
CA GLY A 85 -14.04 0.77 15.37
C GLY A 85 -13.55 -0.07 14.19
N GLY A 86 -13.63 0.48 12.98
CA GLY A 86 -13.02 -0.12 11.79
C GLY A 86 -11.50 -0.05 11.85
N GLY A 87 -10.80 -1.02 11.26
CA GLY A 87 -9.35 -0.99 11.12
C GLY A 87 -8.89 0.10 10.13
N GLY A 88 -7.75 0.71 10.38
CA GLY A 88 -7.10 1.65 9.47
C GLY A 88 -6.48 0.93 8.28
N ALA A 89 -6.46 1.58 7.12
CA ALA A 89 -5.69 1.10 5.99
C ALA A 89 -4.18 1.07 6.28
N GLY A 90 -3.45 0.23 5.55
CA GLY A 90 -2.00 0.30 5.51
C GLY A 90 -1.55 1.65 4.95
N GLY A 91 -0.36 2.09 5.35
CA GLY A 91 0.31 3.23 4.74
C GLY A 91 0.50 2.99 3.24
N LEU A 92 0.44 4.06 2.45
CA LEU A 92 0.68 4.01 1.01
C LEU A 92 1.80 4.99 0.65
N ARG A 93 2.81 4.49 -0.05
CA ARG A 93 3.95 5.26 -0.57
C ARG A 93 4.02 5.05 -2.08
N PHE A 94 4.23 6.12 -2.82
CA PHE A 94 4.38 6.05 -4.27
C PHE A 94 5.39 7.08 -4.75
N GLY A 95 5.98 6.83 -5.92
CA GLY A 95 6.94 7.73 -6.52
C GLY A 95 7.45 7.22 -7.85
N SER A 96 8.15 8.08 -8.58
CA SER A 96 8.79 7.76 -9.86
C SER A 96 10.23 8.27 -9.86
N GLY A 97 11.02 7.78 -10.82
CA GLY A 97 12.42 8.20 -10.97
C GLY A 97 13.37 7.59 -9.94
N LEU A 98 12.96 6.51 -9.26
CA LEU A 98 13.82 5.83 -8.30
C LEU A 98 14.85 4.99 -9.05
N ALA A 99 16.13 5.37 -8.96
CA ALA A 99 17.20 4.66 -9.62
C ALA A 99 17.47 3.30 -8.95
N VAL A 100 17.56 2.24 -9.76
CA VAL A 100 17.97 0.91 -9.35
C VAL A 100 19.27 0.51 -10.05
N THR A 101 20.19 -0.07 -9.28
CA THR A 101 21.50 -0.50 -9.73
C THR A 101 21.38 -1.76 -10.59
N ALA A 102 22.20 -1.87 -11.64
CA ALA A 102 22.28 -3.07 -12.46
C ALA A 102 22.70 -4.29 -11.63
N GLY A 103 22.06 -5.44 -11.88
CA GLY A 103 22.43 -6.74 -11.30
C GLY A 103 22.25 -6.83 -9.78
N ASN A 104 21.49 -5.92 -9.18
CA ASN A 104 21.30 -5.86 -7.74
C ASN A 104 20.05 -6.62 -7.31
N THR A 105 20.03 -7.06 -6.05
CA THR A 105 18.87 -7.68 -5.42
C THR A 105 18.29 -6.74 -4.35
N TYR A 106 17.00 -6.44 -4.50
CA TYR A 106 16.21 -5.66 -3.57
C TYR A 106 15.23 -6.60 -2.86
N VAL A 107 15.29 -6.65 -1.53
CA VAL A 107 14.31 -7.41 -0.74
C VAL A 107 13.04 -6.58 -0.66
N VAL A 108 11.95 -7.10 -1.21
CA VAL A 108 10.64 -6.46 -1.17
C VAL A 108 9.81 -7.15 -0.09
N THR A 109 9.54 -6.43 0.99
CA THR A 109 8.70 -6.90 2.10
C THR A 109 7.25 -6.51 1.83
N VAL A 110 6.34 -7.48 1.89
CA VAL A 110 4.90 -7.24 1.84
C VAL A 110 4.29 -7.57 3.20
N GLY A 111 3.63 -6.57 3.76
CA GLY A 111 3.02 -6.63 5.09
C GLY A 111 1.74 -7.44 5.07
N ALA A 112 1.60 -8.34 6.04
CA ALA A 112 0.35 -9.02 6.32
C ALA A 112 -0.69 -8.04 6.89
N GLY A 113 -1.97 -8.31 6.64
CA GLY A 113 -3.05 -7.60 7.31
C GLY A 113 -3.22 -8.07 8.76
N GLY A 114 -3.76 -7.20 9.60
CA GLY A 114 -4.09 -7.52 10.99
C GLY A 114 -5.16 -8.61 11.05
N ALA A 115 -4.92 -9.66 11.83
CA ALA A 115 -5.87 -10.77 11.95
C ALA A 115 -7.21 -10.30 12.56
N ALA A 116 -8.31 -10.92 12.12
CA ALA A 116 -9.62 -10.77 12.74
C ALA A 116 -9.58 -11.14 14.23
N LYS A 117 -10.47 -10.54 15.01
CA LYS A 117 -10.69 -10.91 16.40
C LYS A 117 -12.08 -11.49 16.57
N SER A 118 -12.19 -12.48 17.44
CA SER A 118 -13.47 -12.99 17.94
C SER A 118 -13.39 -12.97 19.46
N GLU A 119 -14.52 -12.70 20.09
CA GLU A 119 -14.62 -12.40 21.50
C GLU A 119 -15.56 -13.39 22.19
N ALA A 120 -15.15 -13.87 23.37
CA ALA A 120 -16.06 -14.36 24.40
C ALA A 120 -15.92 -13.38 25.58
N ALA A 121 -16.90 -12.48 25.72
CA ALA A 121 -17.09 -11.53 26.83
C ALA A 121 -15.83 -10.81 27.39
N GLY A 122 -15.37 -9.72 26.76
CA GLY A 122 -14.26 -8.91 27.28
C GLY A 122 -13.79 -7.66 26.51
N GLY A 123 -14.30 -7.37 25.30
CA GLY A 123 -13.74 -6.47 24.29
C GLY A 123 -12.30 -6.78 23.84
N THR A 124 -12.07 -7.14 22.56
CA THR A 124 -10.70 -7.22 21.97
C THR A 124 -10.49 -6.17 20.89
N GLN A 125 -9.41 -5.40 21.05
CA GLN A 125 -8.97 -4.42 20.06
C GLN A 125 -8.46 -5.12 18.80
N GLY A 126 -8.64 -4.48 17.65
CA GLY A 126 -8.11 -4.95 16.38
C GLY A 126 -6.58 -5.08 16.43
N ASN A 127 -6.04 -6.06 15.69
CA ASN A 127 -4.61 -6.13 15.46
C ASN A 127 -4.17 -5.07 14.44
N ASP A 128 -2.97 -4.54 14.60
CA ASP A 128 -2.36 -3.71 13.56
C ASP A 128 -1.97 -4.56 12.34
N GLY A 129 -1.88 -3.90 11.18
CA GLY A 129 -1.23 -4.46 10.01
C GLY A 129 0.30 -4.40 10.12
N VAL A 130 0.98 -5.03 9.17
CA VAL A 130 2.45 -5.08 9.10
C VAL A 130 2.96 -4.15 8.00
N ASP A 131 4.15 -3.60 8.21
CA ASP A 131 4.83 -2.70 7.27
C ASP A 131 5.15 -3.37 5.92
N SER A 132 5.25 -2.56 4.88
CA SER A 132 5.78 -2.96 3.56
C SER A 132 6.91 -2.04 3.14
N ASN A 133 7.88 -2.57 2.40
CA ASN A 133 9.08 -1.82 2.03
C ASN A 133 9.79 -2.41 0.81
N ILE A 134 10.55 -1.58 0.11
CA ILE A 134 11.58 -2.01 -0.85
C ILE A 134 12.93 -1.74 -0.17
N ALA A 135 13.51 -2.75 0.48
CA ALA A 135 14.71 -2.60 1.30
C ALA A 135 15.97 -2.37 0.44
N GLN A 136 16.98 -1.71 1.05
CA GLN A 136 18.34 -1.35 0.58
C GLN A 136 18.59 0.17 0.44
N GLY A 137 18.39 0.94 1.52
CA GLY A 137 18.80 2.34 1.60
C GLY A 137 17.81 3.36 1.02
N ILE A 138 16.65 2.92 0.54
CA ILE A 138 15.60 3.79 -0.01
C ILE A 138 14.57 4.04 1.10
N ALA A 139 14.90 4.90 2.06
CA ALA A 139 14.02 5.19 3.22
C ALA A 139 12.63 5.74 2.81
N THR A 140 12.49 6.25 1.58
CA THR A 140 11.27 6.87 1.08
C THR A 140 10.13 5.88 0.79
N THR A 141 10.42 4.58 0.69
CA THR A 141 9.46 3.52 0.32
C THR A 141 8.84 2.79 1.50
N LEU A 142 9.28 3.03 2.75
CA LEU A 142 8.70 2.41 3.93
C LEU A 142 7.25 2.88 4.12
N ALA A 143 6.33 1.92 4.08
CA ALA A 143 4.92 2.12 4.37
C ALA A 143 4.56 1.40 5.66
N THR A 144 4.03 2.13 6.65
CA THR A 144 3.69 1.56 7.96
C THR A 144 2.35 0.85 7.95
N GLY A 145 2.22 -0.26 8.67
CA GLY A 145 0.97 -1.00 8.84
C GLY A 145 -0.18 -0.14 9.39
N GLY A 146 -1.41 -0.49 9.04
CA GLY A 146 -2.61 0.20 9.52
C GLY A 146 -2.92 -0.09 10.98
N GLY A 147 -3.45 0.90 11.71
CA GLY A 147 -3.83 0.73 13.10
C GLY A 147 -5.10 -0.10 13.28
N GLY A 148 -5.13 -0.98 14.28
CA GLY A 148 -6.32 -1.75 14.67
C GLY A 148 -7.45 -0.88 15.26
N GLY A 149 -8.69 -1.31 15.05
CA GLY A 149 -9.88 -0.63 15.58
C GLY A 149 -10.05 -0.79 17.10
N GLY A 150 -10.60 0.24 17.76
CA GLY A 150 -10.91 0.24 19.20
C GLY A 150 -12.03 -0.74 19.56
N THR A 151 -12.12 -1.14 20.83
CA THR A 151 -13.15 -2.05 21.35
C THR A 151 -13.81 -1.51 22.62
N LEU A 152 -15.10 -1.77 22.83
CA LEU A 152 -15.72 -1.56 24.15
C LEU A 152 -15.25 -2.67 25.09
N GLN A 153 -14.76 -2.31 26.28
CA GLN A 153 -14.67 -3.25 27.40
C GLN A 153 -15.69 -2.88 28.49
N PRO A 154 -16.30 -3.87 29.16
CA PRO A 154 -17.27 -3.62 30.24
C PRO A 154 -16.66 -2.99 31.50
N SER A 155 -15.33 -2.85 31.60
CA SER A 155 -14.63 -2.19 32.70
C SER A 155 -14.29 -0.72 32.38
N SER A 156 -14.44 0.16 33.38
CA SER A 156 -14.11 1.59 33.27
C SER A 156 -12.93 1.95 34.19
N PRO A 157 -11.87 2.63 33.71
CA PRO A 157 -11.66 3.09 32.33
C PRO A 157 -11.36 1.93 31.37
N SER A 158 -11.77 2.05 30.10
CA SER A 158 -11.50 1.07 29.05
C SER A 158 -10.23 1.47 28.28
N PRO A 159 -9.05 0.90 28.58
CA PRO A 159 -7.78 1.31 27.97
C PRO A 159 -7.71 1.00 26.46
N ASN A 160 -8.62 0.16 25.95
CA ASN A 160 -8.61 -0.37 24.58
C ASN A 160 -9.69 0.24 23.68
N ALA A 161 -10.39 1.27 24.16
CA ALA A 161 -11.51 1.87 23.42
C ALA A 161 -11.07 2.82 22.29
N HIS A 162 -9.82 3.28 22.32
CA HIS A 162 -9.28 4.12 21.26
C HIS A 162 -8.87 3.30 20.04
N GLY A 163 -8.98 3.88 18.85
CA GLY A 163 -8.34 3.32 17.67
C GLY A 163 -6.81 3.40 17.79
N ARG A 164 -6.09 2.41 17.28
CA ARG A 164 -4.62 2.42 17.26
C ARG A 164 -4.11 3.32 16.14
N SER A 165 -2.99 3.97 16.37
CA SER A 165 -2.30 4.73 15.33
C SER A 165 -1.55 3.81 14.36
N GLY A 166 -1.28 4.29 13.16
CA GLY A 166 -0.50 3.55 12.16
C GLY A 166 -0.29 4.36 10.88
N GLY A 167 -0.02 3.69 9.76
CA GLY A 167 0.00 4.31 8.43
C GLY A 167 -1.29 5.08 8.17
N SER A 168 -2.44 4.42 8.34
CA SER A 168 -3.72 5.06 8.66
C SER A 168 -4.21 4.60 10.03
N GLY A 169 -4.91 5.48 10.76
CA GLY A 169 -5.40 5.20 12.11
C GLY A 169 -6.68 4.37 12.11
N GLY A 170 -6.83 3.47 13.09
CA GLY A 170 -8.07 2.74 13.34
C GLY A 170 -9.16 3.63 13.91
N GLY A 171 -10.43 3.26 13.73
CA GLY A 171 -11.57 3.95 14.34
C GLY A 171 -11.66 3.68 15.85
N GLY A 172 -12.21 4.63 16.59
CA GLY A 172 -12.52 4.46 18.01
C GLY A 172 -13.79 3.63 18.23
N ALA A 173 -13.92 3.01 19.40
CA ALA A 173 -15.17 2.39 19.82
C ALA A 173 -16.22 3.45 20.22
N HIS A 174 -17.47 3.02 20.48
CA HIS A 174 -18.55 3.85 21.04
C HIS A 174 -18.12 4.65 22.30
N ALA A 175 -19.02 5.50 22.81
CA ALA A 175 -18.81 6.44 23.92
C ALA A 175 -17.89 7.62 23.58
N GLY A 176 -17.83 8.02 22.31
CA GLY A 176 -17.03 9.17 21.88
C GLY A 176 -15.52 8.91 21.87
N ASN A 177 -15.09 7.65 21.97
CA ASN A 177 -13.67 7.33 22.01
C ASN A 177 -13.00 7.72 20.67
N PRO A 178 -11.84 8.42 20.71
CA PRO A 178 -11.17 8.87 19.50
C PRO A 178 -10.66 7.71 18.65
N GLY A 179 -10.59 7.96 17.34
CA GLY A 179 -9.80 7.15 16.43
C GLY A 179 -8.30 7.37 16.62
N GLY A 180 -7.51 6.45 16.11
CA GLY A 180 -6.05 6.54 16.09
C GLY A 180 -5.56 7.57 15.08
N ALA A 181 -4.34 8.04 15.28
CA ALA A 181 -3.68 8.92 14.32
C ALA A 181 -3.20 8.14 13.08
N GLY A 182 -3.42 8.70 11.90
CA GLY A 182 -2.73 8.27 10.68
C GLY A 182 -1.36 8.92 10.57
N ASN A 183 -0.62 8.56 9.52
CA ASN A 183 0.72 9.07 9.28
C ASN A 183 1.63 8.91 10.51
N THR A 184 1.62 7.72 11.13
CA THR A 184 2.45 7.41 12.30
C THR A 184 3.38 6.24 11.95
N PRO A 185 4.70 6.46 11.87
CA PRO A 185 5.42 7.73 12.01
C PRO A 185 5.11 8.75 10.88
N PRO A 186 5.31 10.05 11.13
CA PRO A 186 4.99 11.10 10.17
C PRO A 186 5.96 11.14 8.99
N VAL A 187 5.40 11.15 7.79
CA VAL A 187 6.13 11.36 6.52
C VAL A 187 5.44 12.44 5.68
N SER A 188 6.16 13.01 4.71
CA SER A 188 5.63 13.98 3.74
C SER A 188 5.95 13.52 2.31
N PRO A 189 4.96 13.45 1.39
CA PRO A 189 3.51 13.53 1.66
C PRO A 189 3.04 12.44 2.64
N SER A 190 1.88 12.65 3.27
CA SER A 190 1.31 11.72 4.26
C SER A 190 1.12 10.32 3.69
N GLN A 191 1.33 9.28 4.50
CA GLN A 191 1.07 7.89 4.14
C GLN A 191 -0.34 7.39 4.51
N GLY A 192 -1.14 8.21 5.20
CA GLY A 192 -2.53 7.89 5.53
C GLY A 192 -3.21 8.93 6.42
N ASN A 193 -4.45 8.66 6.81
CA ASN A 193 -5.27 9.60 7.58
C ASN A 193 -5.75 8.99 8.92
N ASN A 194 -6.24 9.87 9.79
CA ASN A 194 -6.78 9.49 11.09
C ASN A 194 -8.06 8.65 10.95
N GLY A 195 -8.31 7.81 11.96
CA GLY A 195 -9.61 7.17 12.13
C GLY A 195 -10.64 8.14 12.71
N GLY A 196 -11.92 7.79 12.54
CA GLY A 196 -13.04 8.50 13.15
C GLY A 196 -13.25 8.07 14.60
N ALA A 197 -13.82 8.97 15.40
CA ALA A 197 -14.27 8.64 16.75
C ALA A 197 -15.55 7.77 16.71
N GLY A 198 -15.80 6.95 17.73
CA GLY A 198 -17.13 6.37 17.90
C GLY A 198 -18.14 7.38 18.43
N SER A 199 -19.40 6.97 18.54
CA SER A 199 -20.50 7.87 18.92
C SER A 199 -20.87 7.76 20.40
N ALA A 200 -21.40 8.85 20.95
CA ALA A 200 -22.24 8.87 22.14
C ALA A 200 -23.51 9.69 21.81
N PRO A 201 -24.74 9.25 22.11
CA PRO A 201 -25.13 8.12 22.98
C PRO A 201 -25.37 6.78 22.26
N HIS A 202 -25.29 6.73 20.92
CA HIS A 202 -25.57 5.53 20.15
C HIS A 202 -24.35 4.60 20.12
N GLY A 203 -24.53 3.28 20.32
CA GLY A 203 -23.42 2.33 20.41
C GLY A 203 -22.81 2.00 19.06
N SER A 204 -22.12 2.97 18.46
CA SER A 204 -21.45 2.80 17.17
C SER A 204 -19.97 3.18 17.24
N GLY A 205 -19.15 2.39 16.54
CA GLY A 205 -17.72 2.65 16.34
C GLY A 205 -17.48 3.62 15.19
N GLY A 206 -16.33 4.31 15.23
CA GLY A 206 -15.85 5.13 14.12
C GLY A 206 -15.25 4.28 12.99
N GLY A 207 -15.22 4.84 11.79
CA GLY A 207 -14.52 4.22 10.65
C GLY A 207 -13.00 4.37 10.78
N GLY A 208 -12.25 3.44 10.21
CA GLY A 208 -10.79 3.56 10.07
C GLY A 208 -10.42 4.54 8.96
N GLY A 209 -9.26 5.18 9.08
CA GLY A 209 -8.70 6.06 8.06
C GLY A 209 -8.29 5.29 6.80
N GLY A 210 -8.49 5.91 5.63
CA GLY A 210 -7.89 5.48 4.37
C GLY A 210 -6.72 6.39 3.97
N HIS A 211 -6.09 6.10 2.84
CA HIS A 211 -5.02 6.97 2.32
C HIS A 211 -5.53 8.34 1.83
N ASN A 212 -6.75 8.42 1.28
CA ASN A 212 -7.27 9.65 0.66
C ASN A 212 -8.25 10.44 1.55
N ALA A 213 -8.81 9.80 2.57
CA ALA A 213 -9.71 10.46 3.51
C ALA A 213 -9.60 9.85 4.91
N ALA A 214 -9.88 10.67 5.92
CA ALA A 214 -10.07 10.20 7.29
C ALA A 214 -11.32 9.31 7.40
N GLY A 215 -11.35 8.47 8.43
CA GLY A 215 -12.55 7.71 8.78
C GLY A 215 -13.64 8.63 9.33
N ALA A 216 -14.90 8.34 9.00
CA ALA A 216 -16.03 9.10 9.54
C ALA A 216 -16.29 8.71 11.00
N ALA A 217 -16.77 9.67 11.79
CA ALA A 217 -17.24 9.39 13.13
C ALA A 217 -18.50 8.50 13.11
N GLY A 218 -18.66 7.69 14.15
CA GLY A 218 -19.90 6.96 14.40
C GLY A 218 -21.06 7.91 14.68
N THR A 219 -22.26 7.52 14.26
CA THR A 219 -23.52 8.25 14.54
C THR A 219 -24.56 7.25 15.06
N THR A 220 -25.80 7.29 14.60
CA THR A 220 -26.77 6.19 14.77
C THR A 220 -26.37 4.92 14.02
N SER A 221 -25.37 5.01 13.15
CA SER A 221 -24.78 3.92 12.38
C SER A 221 -23.26 3.93 12.55
N GLY A 222 -22.61 2.81 12.24
CA GLY A 222 -21.15 2.74 12.24
C GLY A 222 -20.54 3.77 11.29
N GLY A 223 -19.42 4.37 11.69
CA GLY A 223 -18.70 5.34 10.87
C GLY A 223 -18.17 4.69 9.59
N ALA A 224 -18.37 5.33 8.44
CA ALA A 224 -17.79 4.86 7.18
C ALA A 224 -16.25 4.93 7.20
N GLY A 225 -15.60 3.92 6.61
CA GLY A 225 -14.16 3.92 6.43
C GLY A 225 -13.71 4.98 5.44
N GLY A 226 -12.55 5.58 5.69
CA GLY A 226 -11.95 6.58 4.81
C GLY A 226 -11.58 5.98 3.45
N ALA A 227 -11.82 6.74 2.38
CA ALA A 227 -11.48 6.30 1.02
C ALA A 227 -9.97 6.12 0.84
N GLY A 228 -9.59 5.10 0.08
CA GLY A 228 -8.26 4.91 -0.47
C GLY A 228 -8.02 5.72 -1.75
N SER A 229 -6.85 5.54 -2.36
CA SER A 229 -6.46 6.24 -3.59
C SER A 229 -6.36 5.27 -4.77
N SER A 230 -6.68 5.77 -5.97
CA SER A 230 -6.60 5.00 -7.21
C SER A 230 -5.28 5.24 -7.95
N PHE A 231 -4.67 4.16 -8.42
CA PHE A 231 -3.42 4.18 -9.19
C PHE A 231 -3.57 3.33 -10.45
N SER A 232 -2.99 3.77 -11.56
CA SER A 232 -2.95 3.05 -12.84
C SER A 232 -1.60 2.36 -13.08
N ILE A 233 -0.80 2.15 -12.03
CA ILE A 233 0.57 1.62 -12.11
C ILE A 233 0.63 0.19 -12.67
N SER A 234 -0.46 -0.57 -12.59
CA SER A 234 -0.59 -1.93 -13.13
C SER A 234 -1.18 -1.99 -14.54
N GLY A 235 -1.32 -0.85 -15.23
CA GLY A 235 -1.95 -0.73 -16.55
C GLY A 235 -3.47 -0.57 -16.51
N SER A 236 -4.09 -0.61 -15.32
CA SER A 236 -5.51 -0.29 -15.12
C SER A 236 -5.70 0.42 -13.78
N SER A 237 -6.74 1.26 -13.68
CA SER A 237 -7.03 2.00 -12.45
C SER A 237 -7.54 1.07 -11.35
N VAL A 238 -6.77 0.92 -10.28
CA VAL A 238 -7.12 0.14 -9.09
C VAL A 238 -7.01 1.00 -7.84
N ALA A 239 -7.99 0.91 -6.95
CA ALA A 239 -7.97 1.57 -5.65
C ALA A 239 -7.27 0.71 -4.58
N TYR A 240 -6.50 1.37 -3.71
CA TYR A 240 -5.74 0.77 -2.61
C TYR A 240 -5.91 1.57 -1.32
N ALA A 241 -5.65 0.93 -0.18
CA ALA A 241 -5.61 1.55 1.15
C ALA A 241 -6.93 2.22 1.58
N GLY A 242 -8.06 1.52 1.42
CA GLY A 242 -9.36 1.92 1.97
C GLY A 242 -9.53 1.51 3.43
N GLY A 243 -10.01 2.41 4.30
CA GLY A 243 -10.26 2.12 5.72
C GLY A 243 -11.49 1.24 5.94
N GLY A 244 -11.55 0.53 7.06
CA GLY A 244 -12.71 -0.30 7.44
C GLY A 244 -13.85 0.54 8.03
N GLY A 245 -15.09 0.08 7.89
CA GLY A 245 -16.25 0.69 8.55
C GLY A 245 -16.39 0.25 10.01
N GLY A 246 -16.92 1.13 10.88
CA GLY A 246 -17.19 0.83 12.29
C GLY A 246 -18.42 -0.07 12.46
N GLY A 247 -18.47 -0.83 13.56
CA GLY A 247 -19.64 -1.62 13.94
C GLY A 247 -20.72 -0.77 14.63
N SER A 248 -21.93 -1.30 14.75
CA SER A 248 -23.03 -0.66 15.50
C SER A 248 -23.91 -1.67 16.24
N ASP A 249 -24.35 -1.31 17.44
CA ASP A 249 -25.38 -2.01 18.20
C ASP A 249 -26.79 -1.43 17.96
N SER A 250 -27.83 -2.24 18.17
CA SER A 250 -29.23 -1.81 18.08
C SER A 250 -29.74 -1.03 19.30
N ALA A 251 -28.91 -0.79 20.33
CA ALA A 251 -29.37 -0.27 21.63
C ALA A 251 -29.96 1.15 21.57
N GLY A 252 -29.72 1.89 20.48
CA GLY A 252 -30.21 3.27 20.27
C GLY A 252 -31.53 3.44 19.50
N GLY A 253 -32.20 2.36 19.06
CA GLY A 253 -33.53 2.43 18.42
C GLY A 253 -33.60 3.03 17.00
N GLY A 254 -32.47 3.27 16.33
CA GLY A 254 -32.38 3.69 14.93
C GLY A 254 -31.91 2.56 13.98
N PRO A 255 -31.86 2.77 12.65
CA PRO A 255 -31.29 1.79 11.72
C PRO A 255 -29.76 1.70 11.94
N ALA A 256 -29.36 0.85 12.89
CA ALA A 256 -28.00 0.59 13.29
C ALA A 256 -27.28 -0.30 12.25
N ALA A 257 -27.07 0.22 11.04
CA ALA A 257 -26.20 -0.43 10.07
C ALA A 257 -24.74 -0.20 10.43
N GLY A 258 -23.89 -1.22 10.25
CA GLY A 258 -22.45 -1.04 10.26
C GLY A 258 -22.00 -0.08 9.16
N GLY A 259 -20.88 0.61 9.38
CA GLY A 259 -20.32 1.54 8.41
C GLY A 259 -19.83 0.82 7.15
N SER A 260 -19.99 1.45 5.99
CA SER A 260 -19.38 0.94 4.76
C SER A 260 -17.85 1.00 4.84
N GLY A 261 -17.16 0.02 4.25
CA GLY A 261 -15.72 0.11 4.02
C GLY A 261 -15.39 1.18 2.97
N GLY A 262 -14.21 1.78 3.08
CA GLY A 262 -13.69 2.74 2.12
C GLY A 262 -13.29 2.08 0.80
N THR A 263 -13.38 2.83 -0.29
CA THR A 263 -12.88 2.40 -1.61
C THR A 263 -11.40 2.02 -1.52
N GLY A 264 -10.98 0.98 -2.22
CA GLY A 264 -9.62 0.43 -2.06
C GLY A 264 -9.53 -0.75 -1.10
N GLY A 265 -10.65 -1.46 -0.91
CA GLY A 265 -10.69 -2.76 -0.27
C GLY A 265 -11.01 -2.76 1.22
N GLY A 266 -11.52 -1.66 1.78
CA GLY A 266 -11.98 -1.62 3.17
C GLY A 266 -13.15 -2.57 3.42
N GLY A 267 -13.15 -3.25 4.55
CA GLY A 267 -14.24 -4.10 5.00
C GLY A 267 -15.37 -3.28 5.64
N ALA A 268 -16.63 -3.61 5.34
CA ALA A 268 -17.78 -3.03 6.02
C ALA A 268 -17.88 -3.55 7.47
N GLY A 269 -18.24 -2.65 8.39
CA GLY A 269 -18.59 -3.01 9.76
C GLY A 269 -19.91 -3.78 9.81
N SER A 270 -20.17 -4.46 10.92
CA SER A 270 -21.41 -5.22 11.12
C SER A 270 -22.37 -4.52 12.08
N LYS A 271 -23.62 -5.00 12.03
CA LYS A 271 -24.65 -4.70 13.02
C LYS A 271 -24.83 -5.88 13.96
N ASP A 272 -25.06 -5.59 15.24
CA ASP A 272 -25.36 -6.59 16.27
C ASP A 272 -24.34 -7.76 16.25
N ALA A 273 -24.82 -8.99 16.47
CA ALA A 273 -24.03 -10.21 16.51
C ALA A 273 -23.49 -10.68 15.13
N ALA A 274 -23.70 -9.92 14.04
CA ALA A 274 -23.24 -10.33 12.72
C ALA A 274 -21.72 -10.20 12.57
N THR A 275 -21.10 -11.08 11.79
CA THR A 275 -19.68 -10.98 11.45
C THR A 275 -19.42 -9.76 10.57
N ALA A 276 -18.40 -8.98 10.91
CA ALA A 276 -17.95 -7.87 10.08
C ALA A 276 -17.15 -8.37 8.87
N THR A 277 -17.11 -7.55 7.82
CA THR A 277 -16.47 -7.94 6.56
C THR A 277 -14.96 -7.74 6.65
N SER A 278 -14.18 -8.75 6.26
CA SER A 278 -12.74 -8.61 6.09
C SER A 278 -12.42 -7.73 4.88
N ALA A 279 -11.29 -7.02 4.95
CA ALA A 279 -10.79 -6.26 3.84
C ALA A 279 -10.32 -7.15 2.69
N THR A 280 -10.22 -6.55 1.51
CA THR A 280 -9.72 -7.25 0.33
C THR A 280 -8.20 -7.44 0.42
N VAL A 281 -7.76 -8.68 0.23
CA VAL A 281 -6.36 -9.07 0.18
C VAL A 281 -5.63 -8.33 -0.95
N ASN A 282 -4.34 -8.01 -0.75
CA ASN A 282 -3.47 -7.30 -1.68
C ASN A 282 -3.94 -5.89 -2.04
N ARG A 283 -4.69 -5.24 -1.14
CA ARG A 283 -5.09 -3.84 -1.26
C ARG A 283 -4.75 -2.98 -0.04
N GLY A 284 -4.22 -3.57 1.02
CA GLY A 284 -3.91 -2.88 2.28
C GLY A 284 -5.12 -2.26 2.97
N GLY A 285 -6.33 -2.75 2.68
CA GLY A 285 -7.56 -2.22 3.27
C GLY A 285 -7.72 -2.60 4.74
N GLY A 286 -8.41 -1.78 5.52
CA GLY A 286 -8.74 -2.05 6.92
C GLY A 286 -10.00 -2.92 7.09
N GLY A 287 -10.01 -3.82 8.07
CA GLY A 287 -11.16 -4.70 8.36
C GLY A 287 -12.32 -3.98 9.06
N GLY A 288 -13.56 -4.46 8.87
CA GLY A 288 -14.74 -3.88 9.53
C GLY A 288 -14.81 -4.17 11.03
N GLY A 289 -15.32 -3.22 11.82
CA GLY A 289 -15.61 -3.40 13.25
C GLY A 289 -16.90 -4.17 13.50
N SER A 290 -16.98 -4.90 14.62
CA SER A 290 -18.19 -5.67 14.96
C SER A 290 -19.15 -4.91 15.88
N GLY A 291 -20.45 -5.19 15.75
CA GLY A 291 -21.52 -4.48 16.44
C GLY A 291 -21.74 -4.89 17.89
N ASP A 292 -21.63 -6.19 18.22
CA ASP A 292 -22.01 -6.73 19.53
C ASP A 292 -20.97 -7.69 20.12
N ALA A 293 -21.13 -8.06 21.38
CA ALA A 293 -20.35 -9.10 22.04
C ALA A 293 -20.55 -10.45 21.32
N GLY A 294 -19.46 -11.19 21.11
CA GLY A 294 -19.49 -12.46 20.39
C GLY A 294 -19.40 -12.36 18.86
N ALA A 295 -19.55 -11.16 18.29
CA ALA A 295 -19.39 -10.95 16.86
C ALA A 295 -17.91 -10.84 16.46
N GLN A 296 -17.52 -11.59 15.43
CA GLN A 296 -16.17 -11.53 14.86
C GLN A 296 -15.96 -10.25 14.04
N SER A 297 -14.83 -9.58 14.25
CA SER A 297 -14.39 -8.44 13.45
C SER A 297 -13.79 -8.86 12.10
N GLY A 298 -13.71 -7.94 11.15
CA GLY A 298 -13.05 -8.16 9.87
C GLY A 298 -11.53 -8.15 10.02
N ALA A 299 -10.85 -9.04 9.30
CA ALA A 299 -9.40 -8.98 9.15
C ALA A 299 -9.00 -7.83 8.21
N GLY A 300 -7.81 -7.26 8.43
CA GLY A 300 -7.17 -6.35 7.49
C GLY A 300 -6.65 -7.10 6.24
N GLY A 301 -6.58 -6.39 5.12
CA GLY A 301 -6.04 -6.91 3.86
C GLY A 301 -4.52 -6.84 3.88
N SER A 302 -3.85 -7.83 3.28
CA SER A 302 -2.42 -7.74 3.02
C SER A 302 -2.08 -6.55 2.13
N GLY A 303 -0.85 -6.07 2.29
CA GLY A 303 -0.25 -5.06 1.42
C GLY A 303 0.04 -5.59 0.01
N VAL A 304 0.64 -4.72 -0.79
CA VAL A 304 1.13 -5.04 -2.14
C VAL A 304 2.25 -4.07 -2.51
N VAL A 305 3.23 -4.56 -3.25
CA VAL A 305 4.24 -3.71 -3.89
C VAL A 305 4.15 -3.87 -5.40
N ILE A 306 4.08 -2.75 -6.10
CA ILE A 306 4.05 -2.72 -7.56
C ILE A 306 5.21 -1.86 -8.05
N ILE A 307 6.01 -2.42 -8.95
CA ILE A 307 7.17 -1.77 -9.57
C ILE A 307 6.95 -1.72 -11.08
N ARG A 308 7.07 -0.53 -11.68
CA ARG A 308 6.93 -0.32 -13.12
C ARG A 308 8.17 0.36 -13.70
N TYR A 309 8.62 -0.07 -14.87
CA TYR A 309 9.72 0.57 -15.59
C TYR A 309 9.62 0.35 -17.11
N VAL A 310 10.23 1.24 -17.88
CA VAL A 310 10.33 1.12 -19.34
C VAL A 310 11.24 -0.06 -19.69
N MET A 311 10.81 -0.93 -20.60
CA MET A 311 11.56 -2.14 -20.94
C MET A 311 12.86 -1.85 -21.67
N ALA A 312 12.84 -0.94 -22.64
CA ALA A 312 14.01 -0.55 -23.42
C ALA A 312 14.84 0.51 -22.69
N GLN A 313 16.07 0.16 -22.33
CA GLN A 313 17.04 1.03 -21.66
C GLN A 313 18.24 1.25 -22.57
N ALA A 314 18.85 2.43 -22.52
CA ALA A 314 20.11 2.67 -23.23
C ALA A 314 21.19 1.72 -22.67
N SER A 315 21.93 1.03 -23.54
CA SER A 315 23.13 0.31 -23.14
C SER A 315 24.32 1.26 -23.06
N GLN A 316 25.32 0.94 -22.24
CA GLN A 316 26.62 1.65 -22.21
C GLN A 316 27.14 1.85 -23.64
N GLU A 317 27.62 3.06 -23.94
CA GLU A 317 28.29 3.41 -25.19
C GLU A 317 29.57 2.55 -25.29
N TYR A 318 29.62 1.65 -26.27
CA TYR A 318 30.83 0.86 -26.52
C TYR A 318 31.65 1.59 -27.57
N ASP A 319 32.80 2.17 -27.17
CA ASP A 319 33.78 2.63 -28.13
C ASP A 319 34.33 1.40 -28.88
N ILE A 320 34.22 1.40 -30.21
CA ILE A 320 34.48 0.21 -31.05
C ILE A 320 36.00 -0.09 -31.12
N LEU A 321 36.84 0.66 -30.41
CA LEU A 321 38.29 0.49 -30.37
C LEU A 321 38.80 -0.02 -29.01
N GLY A 322 38.30 -1.17 -28.58
CA GLY A 322 39.01 -2.01 -27.61
C GLY A 322 40.27 -2.62 -28.22
N ALA A 323 41.35 -1.84 -28.35
CA ALA A 323 42.71 -2.37 -28.44
C ALA A 323 43.37 -2.26 -27.05
N PRO A 324 43.98 -3.33 -26.50
CA PRO A 324 44.71 -3.23 -25.25
C PRO A 324 46.01 -2.46 -25.50
N GLY A 325 46.00 -1.16 -25.22
CA GLY A 325 47.22 -0.39 -25.06
C GLY A 325 47.85 -0.75 -23.72
N GLY A 326 48.86 -1.61 -23.74
CA GLY A 326 49.82 -1.75 -22.63
C GLY A 326 50.51 -0.41 -22.30
N PRO A 327 51.30 -0.37 -21.22
CA PRO A 327 51.70 0.89 -20.59
C PRO A 327 52.67 1.69 -21.45
N VAL A 328 52.50 3.01 -21.44
CA VAL A 328 53.58 4.01 -21.51
C VAL A 328 53.34 5.06 -20.43
#